data_AF-X6N798-F1
#
_entry.id   AF-X6N798-F1
#
_cell.length_a   1.000
_cell.length_b   1.000
_cell.length_c   1.000
_cell.angle_alpha   90.00
_cell.angle_beta   90.00
_cell.angle_gamma   90.00
#
_symmetry.space_group_name_H-M   'P 1'
#
loop_
_entity.id
_entity.type
_entity.pdbx_description
1 polymer ?
#
loop_
_entity_poly.entity_id
_entity_poly.type
_entity_poly.pdbx_seq_one_letter_code
_entity_poly.pdbx_strand_id
1 'polypeptide(L)'
;MSVYENILLNKTIIKKKLKFINLYKLYAHKYMWIYFINFLWMNGVAFAYGTYICGNIIYRVIVGQRLFQRTFIDNITGQKYPASLSLVFHHVMAIHQVVGFLFISASVMGFVMFLFWGWHIYLATTNMTTSEKAKYSHLKCFLTFLEKNNLTLINPQKASTVTTLVNADGNEKTANMASTTISSSTDEKVLDDTPKHMDETPLSTSNPPNQPDSSSIPPSQKKRPPFQKYTGEWKDVNIYDKGVINNVMQVLFPFRNYSKLYVQK
;
A
#
# COMPACT_ATOMS: atom_id res chain seq x y z
N MET A 1 -0.46 50.87 25.13
CA MET A 1 -0.48 49.42 24.83
C MET A 1 0.79 49.09 24.07
N SER A 2 1.61 48.19 24.59
CA SER A 2 3.01 48.00 24.17
C SER A 2 3.11 47.14 22.91
N VAL A 3 4.07 47.41 22.01
CA VAL A 3 4.37 46.58 20.82
C VAL A 3 4.50 45.09 21.18
N TYR A 4 5.00 44.79 22.38
CA TYR A 4 5.12 43.44 22.90
C TYR A 4 3.79 42.71 23.10
N GLU A 5 2.72 43.41 23.50
CA GLU A 5 1.39 42.81 23.70
C GLU A 5 0.78 42.36 22.37
N ASN A 6 0.95 43.16 21.31
CA ASN A 6 0.50 42.79 19.96
C ASN A 6 1.24 41.55 19.42
N ILE A 7 2.54 41.42 19.69
CA ILE A 7 3.33 40.25 19.28
C ILE A 7 2.85 38.98 20.02
N LEU A 8 2.59 39.07 21.33
CA LEU A 8 2.11 37.94 22.12
C LEU A 8 0.69 37.51 21.71
N LEU A 9 -0.19 38.47 21.42
CA LEU A 9 -1.53 38.19 20.91
C LEU A 9 -1.46 37.46 19.56
N ASN A 10 -0.64 37.95 18.63
CA ASN A 10 -0.49 37.34 17.30
C ASN A 10 0.08 35.91 17.39
N LYS A 11 1.10 35.69 18.22
CA LYS A 11 1.63 34.32 18.48
C LYS A 11 0.55 33.38 19.01
N THR A 12 -0.32 33.87 19.89
CA THR A 12 -1.41 33.06 20.47
C THR A 12 -2.47 32.72 19.41
N ILE A 13 -2.83 33.68 18.55
CA ILE A 13 -3.78 33.48 17.44
C ILE A 13 -3.22 32.46 16.43
N ILE A 14 -1.94 32.61 16.04
CA ILE A 14 -1.28 31.68 15.11
C ILE A 14 -1.24 30.26 15.70
N LYS A 15 -0.87 30.11 16.97
CA LYS A 15 -0.87 28.79 17.65
C LYS A 15 -2.27 28.17 17.67
N LYS A 16 -3.32 28.94 17.95
CA LYS A 16 -4.72 28.46 17.91
C LYS A 16 -5.13 28.03 16.50
N LYS A 17 -4.85 28.85 15.47
CA LYS A 17 -5.12 28.50 14.07
C LYS A 17 -4.39 27.24 13.63
N LEU A 18 -3.11 27.09 13.97
CA LEU A 18 -2.33 25.91 13.63
C LEU A 18 -2.87 24.64 14.30
N LYS A 19 -3.24 24.72 15.58
CA LYS A 19 -3.91 23.60 16.27
C LYS A 19 -5.22 23.21 15.59
N PHE A 20 -6.03 24.19 15.18
CA PHE A 20 -7.30 23.94 14.49
C PHE A 20 -7.10 23.27 13.13
N ILE A 21 -6.13 23.73 12.33
CA ILE A 21 -5.79 23.13 11.03
C ILE A 21 -5.32 21.68 11.21
N ASN A 22 -4.45 21.41 12.18
CA ASN A 22 -3.95 20.06 12.46
C ASN A 22 -5.08 19.13 12.91
N LEU A 23 -6.00 19.63 13.73
CA LEU A 23 -7.17 18.87 14.18
C LEU A 23 -8.10 18.53 13.01
N TYR A 24 -8.41 19.52 12.15
CA TYR A 24 -9.22 19.31 10.96
C TYR A 24 -8.58 18.27 10.01
N LYS A 25 -7.27 18.37 9.76
CA LYS A 25 -6.54 17.42 8.93
C LYS A 25 -6.59 15.99 9.49
N LEU A 26 -6.47 15.85 10.80
CA LEU A 26 -6.57 14.55 11.48
C LEU A 26 -7.98 13.97 11.36
N TYR A 27 -9.02 14.79 11.54
CA TYR A 27 -10.41 14.35 11.37
C TYR A 27 -10.73 13.99 9.93
N ALA A 28 -10.37 14.83 8.96
CA ALA A 28 -10.65 14.57 7.55
C ALA A 28 -10.02 13.25 7.08
N HIS A 29 -8.77 12.99 7.49
CA HIS A 29 -8.09 11.74 7.19
C HIS A 29 -8.81 10.51 7.78
N LYS A 30 -9.29 10.61 9.02
CA LYS A 30 -10.05 9.52 9.67
C LYS A 30 -11.34 9.22 8.93
N TYR A 31 -12.14 10.24 8.62
CA TYR A 31 -13.42 10.04 7.93
C TYR A 31 -13.23 9.52 6.51
N MET A 32 -12.27 10.07 5.76
CA MET A 32 -11.98 9.62 4.39
C MET A 32 -11.69 8.11 4.34
N TRP A 33 -10.89 7.62 5.29
CA TRP A 33 -10.56 6.20 5.37
C TRP A 33 -11.79 5.34 5.71
N ILE A 34 -12.66 5.78 6.63
CA ILE A 34 -13.89 5.05 6.96
C ILE A 34 -14.84 4.97 5.75
N TYR A 35 -15.02 6.07 5.02
CA TYR A 35 -15.84 6.08 3.81
C TYR A 35 -15.27 5.15 2.73
N PHE A 36 -13.94 5.08 2.60
CA PHE A 36 -13.28 4.17 1.68
C PHE A 36 -13.55 2.69 2.01
N ILE A 37 -13.48 2.30 3.29
CA ILE A 37 -13.80 0.92 3.71
C ILE A 37 -15.27 0.57 3.43
N ASN A 38 -16.19 1.48 3.76
CA ASN A 38 -17.61 1.27 3.48
C ASN A 38 -17.89 1.23 1.97
N PHE A 39 -17.20 2.04 1.18
CA PHE A 39 -17.28 1.97 -0.28
C PHE A 39 -16.85 0.61 -0.81
N LEU A 40 -15.72 0.06 -0.35
CA LEU A 40 -15.27 -1.28 -0.73
C LEU A 40 -16.28 -2.36 -0.35
N TRP A 41 -16.83 -2.28 0.86
CA TRP A 41 -17.87 -3.21 1.33
C TRP A 41 -19.11 -3.18 0.42
N MET A 42 -19.68 -2.00 0.18
CA MET A 42 -20.90 -1.86 -0.62
C MET A 42 -20.70 -2.33 -2.07
N ASN A 43 -19.53 -2.05 -2.67
CA ASN A 43 -19.21 -2.57 -4.00
C ASN A 43 -19.04 -4.09 -3.99
N GLY A 44 -18.35 -4.65 -2.98
CA GLY A 44 -18.23 -6.10 -2.82
C GLY A 44 -19.60 -6.77 -2.74
N VAL A 45 -20.52 -6.23 -1.94
CA VAL A 45 -21.91 -6.73 -1.83
C VAL A 45 -22.67 -6.59 -3.15
N ALA A 46 -22.51 -5.46 -3.86
CA ALA A 46 -23.14 -5.27 -5.17
C ALA A 46 -22.66 -6.31 -6.21
N PHE A 47 -21.35 -6.60 -6.26
CA PHE A 47 -20.80 -7.65 -7.13
C PHE A 47 -21.24 -9.05 -6.72
N ALA A 48 -21.31 -9.36 -5.42
CA ALA A 48 -21.84 -10.63 -4.93
C ALA A 48 -23.30 -10.81 -5.33
N TYR A 49 -24.12 -9.76 -5.19
CA TYR A 49 -25.51 -9.77 -5.61
C TYR A 49 -25.65 -9.96 -7.13
N GLY A 50 -24.86 -9.24 -7.93
CA GLY A 50 -24.82 -9.40 -9.38
C GLY A 50 -24.44 -10.83 -9.78
N THR A 51 -23.45 -11.43 -9.11
CA THR A 51 -23.04 -12.83 -9.31
C THR A 51 -24.17 -13.79 -8.97
N TYR A 52 -24.87 -13.56 -7.86
CA TYR A 52 -26.01 -14.38 -7.44
C TYR A 52 -27.15 -14.34 -8.46
N ILE A 53 -27.52 -13.15 -8.97
CA ILE A 53 -28.57 -13.01 -9.98
C ILE A 53 -28.16 -13.68 -11.30
N CYS A 54 -26.94 -13.43 -11.78
CA CYS A 54 -26.44 -14.07 -13.02
C CYS A 54 -26.38 -15.60 -12.87
N GLY A 55 -25.93 -16.10 -11.72
CA GLY A 55 -25.93 -17.53 -11.40
C GLY A 55 -27.33 -18.14 -11.41
N ASN A 56 -28.33 -17.45 -10.87
CA ASN A 56 -29.73 -17.89 -10.92
C ASN A 56 -30.29 -17.93 -12.35
N ILE A 57 -29.93 -16.95 -13.19
CA ILE A 57 -30.31 -16.93 -14.61
C ILE A 57 -29.69 -18.13 -15.34
N ILE A 58 -28.39 -18.35 -15.17
CA ILE A 58 -27.66 -19.49 -15.75
C ILE A 58 -28.29 -20.82 -15.27
N TYR A 59 -28.58 -20.94 -13.97
CA TYR A 59 -29.23 -22.14 -13.42
C TYR A 59 -30.60 -22.40 -14.05
N ARG A 60 -31.44 -21.36 -14.21
CA ARG A 60 -32.74 -21.48 -14.88
C ARG A 60 -32.61 -21.90 -16.34
N VAL A 61 -31.61 -21.39 -17.06
CA VAL A 61 -31.32 -21.82 -18.45
C VAL A 61 -30.96 -23.30 -18.49
N ILE A 62 -30.07 -23.76 -17.58
CA ILE A 62 -29.62 -25.15 -17.52
C ILE A 62 -30.80 -26.10 -17.24
N VAL A 63 -31.65 -25.78 -16.27
CA VAL A 63 -32.82 -26.60 -15.91
C VAL A 63 -33.87 -26.56 -17.01
N GLY A 64 -34.15 -25.38 -17.57
CA GLY A 64 -35.17 -25.19 -18.61
C GLY A 64 -34.86 -25.94 -19.91
N GLN A 65 -33.59 -26.01 -20.29
CA GLN A 65 -33.14 -26.73 -21.48
C GLN A 65 -32.87 -28.22 -21.23
N ARG A 66 -32.96 -28.68 -19.97
CA ARG A 66 -32.63 -30.05 -19.55
C ARG A 66 -31.25 -30.50 -20.05
N LEU A 67 -30.25 -29.61 -19.96
CA LEU A 67 -28.92 -29.82 -20.56
C LEU A 67 -28.22 -31.09 -20.04
N PHE A 68 -28.45 -31.46 -18.78
CA PHE A 68 -27.90 -32.68 -18.19
C PHE A 68 -28.52 -33.98 -18.73
N GLN A 69 -29.70 -33.91 -19.35
CA GLN A 69 -30.38 -35.08 -19.93
C GLN A 69 -30.11 -35.22 -21.43
N ARG A 70 -29.51 -34.21 -22.08
CA ARG A 70 -29.18 -34.26 -23.51
C ARG A 70 -27.81 -34.89 -23.73
N THR A 71 -27.72 -35.75 -24.72
CA THR A 71 -26.44 -36.26 -25.24
C THR A 71 -25.87 -35.26 -26.24
N PHE A 72 -24.61 -34.86 -26.06
CA PHE A 72 -23.91 -34.00 -27.02
C PHE A 72 -23.29 -34.88 -28.11
N ILE A 73 -23.47 -34.48 -29.37
CA ILE A 73 -22.90 -35.17 -30.52
C ILE A 73 -21.81 -34.25 -31.07
N ASP A 74 -20.59 -34.79 -31.19
CA ASP A 74 -19.52 -34.10 -31.89
C ASP A 74 -19.80 -34.12 -33.41
N ASN A 75 -19.82 -32.95 -34.04
CA ASN A 75 -20.11 -32.82 -35.47
C ASN A 75 -19.05 -33.47 -36.37
N ILE A 76 -17.81 -33.64 -35.87
CA ILE A 76 -16.72 -34.22 -36.67
C ILE A 76 -16.68 -35.73 -36.50
N THR A 77 -16.72 -36.24 -35.26
CA THR A 77 -16.57 -37.68 -34.99
C THR A 77 -17.88 -38.45 -34.91
N GLY A 78 -19.02 -37.76 -34.75
CA GLY A 78 -20.33 -38.38 -34.52
C GLY A 78 -20.46 -39.09 -33.17
N GLN A 79 -19.44 -39.02 -32.31
CA GLN A 79 -19.47 -39.68 -31.01
C GLN A 79 -20.40 -38.94 -30.04
N LYS A 80 -21.13 -39.71 -29.23
CA LYS A 80 -22.04 -39.20 -28.20
C LYS A 80 -21.30 -39.11 -26.88
N TYR A 81 -21.23 -37.92 -26.30
CA TYR A 81 -20.64 -37.70 -24.99
C TYR A 81 -21.73 -37.47 -23.93
N PRO A 82 -21.59 -38.07 -22.73
CA PRO A 82 -22.48 -37.74 -21.62
C PRO A 82 -22.29 -36.28 -21.20
N ALA A 83 -23.35 -35.65 -20.72
CA ALA A 83 -23.34 -34.25 -20.31
C ALA A 83 -22.42 -34.03 -19.09
N SER A 84 -21.20 -33.56 -19.35
CA SER A 84 -20.28 -33.10 -18.29
C SER A 84 -20.59 -31.66 -17.90
N LEU A 85 -20.40 -31.32 -16.61
CA LEU A 85 -20.64 -29.98 -16.09
C LEU A 85 -19.79 -28.92 -16.81
N SER A 86 -18.54 -29.24 -17.17
CA SER A 86 -17.67 -28.35 -17.95
C SER A 86 -18.21 -28.10 -19.36
N LEU A 87 -18.79 -29.13 -19.99
CA LEU A 87 -19.35 -29.03 -21.34
C LEU A 87 -20.64 -28.21 -21.34
N VAL A 88 -21.52 -28.44 -20.36
CA VAL A 88 -22.73 -27.66 -20.13
C VAL A 88 -22.37 -26.20 -19.86
N PHE A 89 -21.35 -25.95 -19.04
CA PHE A 89 -20.87 -24.59 -18.77
C PHE A 89 -20.36 -23.91 -20.05
N HIS A 90 -19.48 -24.55 -20.82
CA HIS A 90 -19.02 -24.02 -22.11
C HIS A 90 -20.17 -23.74 -23.09
N HIS A 91 -21.16 -24.63 -23.15
CA HIS A 91 -22.34 -24.47 -23.99
C HIS A 91 -23.18 -23.25 -23.60
N VAL A 92 -23.47 -23.07 -22.31
CA VAL A 92 -24.21 -21.90 -21.80
C VAL A 92 -23.43 -20.62 -22.05
N MET A 93 -22.11 -20.63 -21.84
CA MET A 93 -21.23 -19.49 -22.14
C MET A 93 -21.24 -19.14 -23.63
N ALA A 94 -21.30 -20.14 -24.52
CA ALA A 94 -21.32 -19.92 -25.96
C ALA A 94 -22.65 -19.32 -26.46
N ILE A 95 -23.78 -19.77 -25.91
CA ILE A 95 -25.13 -19.28 -26.30
C ILE A 95 -25.43 -17.92 -25.65
N HIS A 96 -25.15 -17.77 -24.35
CA HIS A 96 -25.49 -16.59 -23.56
C HIS A 96 -24.23 -15.83 -23.13
N GLN A 97 -23.40 -15.47 -24.11
CA GLN A 97 -22.09 -14.84 -23.92
C GLN A 97 -22.11 -13.66 -22.95
N VAL A 98 -23.11 -12.77 -23.07
CA VAL A 98 -23.22 -11.57 -22.23
C VAL A 98 -23.45 -11.93 -20.76
N VAL A 99 -24.40 -12.83 -20.46
CA VAL A 99 -24.72 -13.25 -19.09
C VAL A 99 -23.55 -14.03 -18.49
N GLY A 100 -22.93 -14.89 -19.29
CA GLY A 100 -21.75 -15.64 -18.90
C GLY A 100 -20.56 -14.74 -18.55
N PHE A 101 -20.25 -13.77 -19.42
CA PHE A 101 -19.19 -12.79 -19.18
C PHE A 101 -19.47 -11.92 -17.95
N LEU A 102 -20.72 -11.45 -17.78
CA LEU A 102 -21.14 -10.71 -16.58
C LEU A 102 -20.99 -11.55 -15.30
N PHE A 103 -21.35 -12.83 -15.34
CA PHE A 103 -21.19 -13.74 -14.20
C PHE A 103 -19.71 -13.89 -13.80
N ILE A 104 -18.83 -14.18 -14.76
CA ILE A 104 -17.39 -14.38 -14.47
C ILE A 104 -16.76 -13.07 -14.00
N SER A 105 -17.00 -11.97 -14.70
CA SER A 105 -16.42 -10.66 -14.35
C SER A 105 -16.90 -10.16 -13.00
N ALA A 106 -18.20 -10.26 -12.69
CA ALA A 106 -18.75 -9.89 -11.38
C ALA A 106 -18.21 -10.79 -10.26
N SER A 107 -18.06 -12.09 -10.52
CA SER A 107 -17.54 -13.04 -9.53
C SER A 107 -16.08 -12.76 -9.20
N VAL A 108 -15.22 -12.61 -10.21
CA VAL A 108 -13.79 -12.33 -10.03
C VAL A 108 -13.58 -10.95 -9.40
N MET A 109 -14.25 -9.91 -9.91
CA MET A 109 -14.13 -8.56 -9.35
C MET A 109 -14.65 -8.50 -7.91
N GLY A 110 -15.79 -9.12 -7.62
CA GLY A 110 -16.34 -9.23 -6.28
C GLY A 110 -15.37 -9.91 -5.31
N PHE A 111 -14.78 -11.04 -5.71
CA PHE A 111 -13.81 -11.77 -4.90
C PHE A 111 -12.57 -10.92 -4.57
N VAL A 112 -11.98 -10.26 -5.56
CA VAL A 112 -10.82 -9.36 -5.36
C VAL A 112 -11.17 -8.21 -4.42
N MET A 113 -12.36 -7.62 -4.57
CA MET A 113 -12.82 -6.54 -3.69
C MET A 113 -12.99 -7.01 -2.23
N PHE A 114 -13.50 -8.22 -1.98
CA PHE A 114 -13.60 -8.75 -0.62
C PHE A 114 -12.23 -9.05 0.01
N LEU A 115 -11.27 -9.57 -0.75
CA LEU A 115 -9.90 -9.76 -0.26
C LEU A 115 -9.26 -8.43 0.12
N PHE A 116 -9.42 -7.43 -0.74
CA PHE A 116 -8.87 -6.10 -0.52
C PHE A 116 -9.54 -5.40 0.69
N TRP A 117 -10.87 -5.52 0.82
CA TRP A 117 -11.61 -5.05 1.99
C TRP A 117 -11.17 -5.76 3.27
N GLY A 118 -11.06 -7.09 3.26
CA GLY A 118 -10.60 -7.88 4.41
C GLY A 118 -9.18 -7.53 4.84
N TRP A 119 -8.28 -7.30 3.89
CA TRP A 119 -6.93 -6.80 4.17
C TRP A 119 -6.95 -5.44 4.88
N HIS A 120 -7.83 -4.54 4.46
CA HIS A 120 -7.95 -3.25 5.11
C HIS A 120 -8.58 -3.32 6.51
N ILE A 121 -9.52 -4.24 6.74
CA ILE A 121 -10.00 -4.53 8.10
C ILE A 121 -8.86 -5.09 8.95
N TYR A 122 -8.05 -6.00 8.41
CA TYR A 122 -6.87 -6.49 9.13
C TYR A 122 -5.95 -5.33 9.54
N LEU A 123 -5.63 -4.40 8.63
CA LEU A 123 -4.86 -3.20 8.98
C LEU A 123 -5.51 -2.38 10.09
N ALA A 124 -6.83 -2.20 10.02
CA ALA A 124 -7.61 -1.49 11.03
C ALA A 124 -7.52 -2.15 12.42
N THR A 125 -7.51 -3.48 12.48
CA THR A 125 -7.37 -4.22 13.74
C THR A 125 -5.96 -4.16 14.32
N THR A 126 -4.94 -4.03 13.46
CA THR A 126 -3.53 -3.90 13.88
C THR A 126 -3.13 -2.46 14.19
N ASN A 127 -4.03 -1.49 14.01
CA ASN A 127 -3.80 -0.08 14.33
C ASN A 127 -2.60 0.51 13.57
N MET A 128 -2.27 -0.07 12.41
CA MET A 128 -1.14 0.33 11.59
C MET A 128 -1.64 0.85 10.25
N THR A 129 -1.11 1.98 9.83
CA THR A 129 -1.27 2.43 8.45
C THR A 129 -0.40 1.58 7.51
N THR A 130 -0.77 1.48 6.23
CA THR A 130 0.05 0.80 5.21
C THR A 130 1.47 1.37 5.16
N SER A 131 1.62 2.69 5.37
CA SER A 131 2.91 3.38 5.40
C SER A 131 3.79 2.95 6.58
N GLU A 132 3.19 2.71 7.74
CA GLU A 132 3.92 2.27 8.94
C GLU A 132 4.32 0.81 8.80
N LYS A 133 3.42 -0.03 8.31
CA LYS A 133 3.73 -1.44 8.03
C LYS A 133 4.91 -1.58 7.06
N ALA A 134 4.97 -0.76 6.01
CA ALA A 134 6.10 -0.73 5.10
C ALA A 134 7.41 -0.34 5.83
N LYS A 135 7.39 0.71 6.65
CA LYS A 135 8.56 1.13 7.45
C LYS A 135 9.03 0.04 8.41
N TYR A 136 8.12 -0.62 9.11
CA TYR A 136 8.46 -1.72 10.01
C TYR A 136 9.02 -2.94 9.26
N SER A 137 8.51 -3.23 8.07
CA SER A 137 9.05 -4.28 7.21
C SER A 137 10.50 -4.00 6.81
N HIS A 138 10.80 -2.77 6.38
CA HIS A 138 12.17 -2.36 6.05
C HIS A 138 13.09 -2.38 7.27
N LEU A 139 12.62 -1.90 8.43
CA LEU A 139 13.39 -1.93 9.67
C LEU A 139 13.70 -3.37 10.10
N LYS A 140 12.73 -4.29 10.01
CA LYS A 140 12.93 -5.70 10.34
C LYS A 140 13.92 -6.37 9.39
N CYS A 141 13.85 -6.07 8.09
CA CYS A 141 14.82 -6.53 7.10
C CYS A 141 16.24 -6.01 7.42
N PHE A 142 16.36 -4.73 7.78
CA PHE A 142 17.65 -4.15 8.17
C PHE A 142 18.22 -4.78 9.46
N LEU A 143 17.39 -5.00 10.49
CA LEU A 143 17.82 -5.63 11.73
C LEU A 143 18.26 -7.09 11.52
N THR A 144 17.53 -7.86 10.72
CA THR A 144 17.92 -9.24 10.37
C THR A 144 19.19 -9.30 9.53
N PHE A 145 19.41 -8.32 8.64
CA PHE A 145 20.67 -8.17 7.93
C PHE A 145 21.84 -7.86 8.88
N LEU A 146 21.67 -6.97 9.85
CA LEU A 146 22.71 -6.66 10.84
C LEU A 146 23.06 -7.89 11.70
N GLU A 147 22.05 -8.62 12.16
CA GLU A 147 22.19 -9.85 12.94
C GLU A 147 22.99 -10.91 12.15
N LYS A 148 22.65 -11.13 10.88
CA LYS A 148 23.33 -12.10 10.02
C LYS A 148 24.82 -11.77 9.78
N ASN A 149 25.16 -10.48 9.76
CA ASN A 149 26.54 -10.03 9.51
C ASN A 149 27.37 -9.87 10.80
N ASN A 150 26.84 -10.27 11.97
CA ASN A 150 27.47 -10.02 13.27
C ASN A 150 27.87 -8.55 13.50
N LEU A 151 27.18 -7.63 12.82
CA LEU A 151 27.38 -6.19 13.01
C LEU A 151 26.61 -5.80 14.26
N THR A 152 27.16 -6.13 15.43
CA THR A 152 26.66 -5.58 16.69
C THR A 152 26.62 -4.07 16.52
N LEU A 153 25.42 -3.49 16.61
CA LEU A 153 25.25 -2.05 16.64
C LEU A 153 26.12 -1.53 17.77
N ILE A 154 27.31 -1.02 17.41
CA ILE A 154 28.28 -0.47 18.34
C ILE A 154 27.50 0.49 19.22
N ASN A 155 27.48 0.17 20.51
CA ASN A 155 26.66 0.78 21.53
C ASN A 155 26.54 2.31 21.30
N PRO A 156 25.37 2.84 20.90
CA PRO A 156 25.23 4.25 20.54
C PRO A 156 25.52 5.19 21.72
N GLN A 157 25.63 4.67 22.95
CA GLN A 157 26.06 5.45 24.10
C GLN A 157 27.56 5.79 24.13
N LYS A 158 28.44 5.04 23.45
CA LYS A 158 29.87 5.40 23.39
C LYS A 158 30.20 6.48 22.36
N ALA A 159 29.30 6.74 21.41
CA ALA A 159 29.51 7.76 20.38
C ALA A 159 29.35 9.20 20.90
N SER A 160 28.64 9.42 22.02
CA SER A 160 28.47 10.76 22.59
C SER A 160 29.57 11.20 23.55
N THR A 161 30.50 10.32 23.95
CA THR A 161 31.61 10.69 24.86
C THR A 161 32.87 11.14 24.11
N VAL A 162 33.01 10.84 22.81
CA VAL A 162 34.23 11.15 22.05
C VAL A 162 34.27 12.62 21.56
N THR A 163 33.15 13.35 21.58
CA THR A 163 33.14 14.77 21.16
C THR A 163 33.53 15.75 22.27
N THR A 164 33.79 15.30 23.51
CA THR A 164 34.10 16.19 24.65
C THR A 164 35.58 16.23 25.05
N LEU A 165 36.49 15.64 24.26
CA LEU A 165 37.94 15.65 24.56
C LEU A 165 38.83 16.34 23.49
N VAL A 166 38.26 17.11 22.55
CA VAL A 166 39.05 17.80 21.49
C VAL A 166 39.12 19.32 21.70
N ASN A 167 38.73 19.85 22.88
CA ASN A 167 38.96 21.26 23.24
C ASN A 167 39.78 21.36 24.52
N ALA A 168 40.99 20.81 24.50
CA ALA A 168 42.02 21.10 25.49
C ALA A 168 43.42 20.71 24.97
N ASP A 169 43.79 21.18 23.77
CA ASP A 169 45.16 21.68 23.57
C ASP A 169 45.26 22.37 22.21
N GLY A 170 45.70 23.62 22.23
CA GLY A 170 46.07 24.32 21.02
C GLY A 170 47.43 23.81 20.55
N ASN A 171 47.50 23.32 19.31
CA ASN A 171 48.64 23.67 18.47
C ASN A 171 48.30 23.51 16.99
N GLU A 172 48.63 24.57 16.27
CA GLU A 172 48.59 24.72 14.83
C GLU A 172 49.80 23.97 14.23
N LYS A 173 49.56 22.98 13.35
CA LYS A 173 50.49 22.65 12.26
C LYS A 173 49.88 21.72 11.21
N THR A 174 49.80 22.29 10.02
CA THR A 174 49.86 21.69 8.68
C THR A 174 50.57 20.34 8.57
N ALA A 175 49.93 19.35 7.94
CA ALA A 175 50.55 18.49 6.92
C ALA A 175 49.50 17.61 6.19
N ASN A 176 49.69 17.56 4.87
CA ASN A 176 49.04 16.71 3.88
C ASN A 176 49.14 15.21 4.19
N MET A 177 48.14 14.39 3.82
CA MET A 177 48.38 13.12 3.11
C MET A 177 47.10 12.35 2.69
N ALA A 178 47.09 12.01 1.40
CA ALA A 178 46.57 10.79 0.78
C ALA A 178 45.11 10.36 1.02
N SER A 179 44.25 10.79 0.08
CA SER A 179 42.98 10.14 -0.22
C SER A 179 43.26 8.79 -0.91
N THR A 180 42.95 7.68 -0.23
CA THR A 180 43.03 6.33 -0.81
C THR A 180 41.66 5.94 -1.35
N THR A 181 41.56 5.91 -2.67
CA THR A 181 40.44 5.39 -3.45
C THR A 181 40.35 3.87 -3.28
N ILE A 182 39.26 3.38 -2.71
CA ILE A 182 38.90 1.95 -2.74
C ILE A 182 37.87 1.77 -3.84
N SER A 183 38.34 1.35 -5.01
CA SER A 183 37.52 0.76 -6.07
C SER A 183 37.23 -0.69 -5.70
N SER A 184 35.96 -1.05 -5.48
CA SER A 184 35.54 -2.45 -5.51
C SER A 184 34.87 -2.74 -6.86
N SER A 185 35.62 -3.38 -7.74
CA SER A 185 35.12 -4.12 -8.89
C SER A 185 34.31 -5.32 -8.40
N THR A 186 33.06 -5.46 -8.86
CA THR A 186 32.36 -6.74 -8.84
C THR A 186 32.14 -7.13 -10.29
N ASP A 187 32.85 -8.17 -10.70
CA ASP A 187 32.75 -8.83 -11.99
C ASP A 187 31.35 -9.44 -12.15
N GLU A 188 30.59 -8.94 -13.12
CA GLU A 188 29.38 -9.59 -13.63
C GLU A 188 29.76 -10.41 -14.86
N LYS A 189 29.77 -11.73 -14.68
CA LYS A 189 30.00 -12.73 -15.73
C LYS A 189 28.78 -12.74 -16.66
N VAL A 190 28.91 -12.09 -17.81
CA VAL A 190 27.98 -12.21 -18.95
C VAL A 190 28.18 -13.58 -19.59
N LEU A 191 27.13 -14.40 -19.61
CA LEU A 191 27.05 -15.62 -20.40
C LEU A 191 26.43 -15.25 -21.75
N ASP A 192 27.28 -15.30 -22.78
CA ASP A 192 26.95 -15.22 -24.19
C ASP A 192 26.40 -16.56 -24.66
N ASP A 193 25.26 -16.55 -25.35
CA ASP A 193 24.86 -17.57 -26.32
C ASP A 193 23.72 -17.00 -27.19
N THR A 194 24.12 -16.38 -28.30
CA THR A 194 23.33 -16.22 -29.53
C THR A 194 24.05 -17.11 -30.58
N PRO A 195 23.42 -17.75 -31.60
CA PRO A 195 22.40 -17.12 -32.44
C PRO A 195 21.36 -18.02 -33.14
N LYS A 196 20.27 -17.39 -33.63
CA LYS A 196 19.83 -17.52 -35.03
C LYS A 196 18.71 -16.53 -35.39
N HIS A 197 19.08 -15.59 -36.27
CA HIS A 197 18.45 -15.27 -37.55
C HIS A 197 16.91 -15.38 -37.66
N MET A 198 16.22 -14.25 -37.87
CA MET A 198 15.36 -14.03 -39.04
C MET A 198 14.80 -12.59 -39.10
N ASP A 199 15.01 -12.03 -40.29
CA ASP A 199 14.21 -11.10 -41.08
C ASP A 199 13.92 -9.67 -40.63
N GLU A 200 14.36 -8.80 -41.54
CA GLU A 200 14.27 -7.36 -41.58
C GLU A 200 12.82 -6.90 -41.84
N THR A 201 12.37 -5.91 -41.07
CA THR A 201 11.28 -5.01 -41.49
C THR A 201 11.60 -3.62 -40.96
N PRO A 202 11.78 -2.60 -41.81
CA PRO A 202 12.13 -1.26 -41.35
C PRO A 202 10.88 -0.52 -40.87
N LEU A 203 10.68 -0.43 -39.54
CA LEU A 203 9.68 0.46 -38.96
C LEU A 203 10.33 1.79 -38.56
N SER A 204 9.97 2.83 -39.32
CA SER A 204 10.31 4.23 -39.10
C SER A 204 9.99 4.66 -37.66
N THR A 205 11.03 4.96 -36.88
CA THR A 205 10.92 5.54 -35.54
C THR A 205 11.39 6.99 -35.61
N SER A 206 10.44 7.92 -35.54
CA SER A 206 10.71 9.35 -35.40
C SER A 206 11.30 9.64 -34.01
N ASN A 207 12.50 10.21 -33.99
CA ASN A 207 13.14 10.69 -32.77
C ASN A 207 12.33 11.85 -32.16
N PRO A 208 11.99 11.82 -30.86
CA PRO A 208 11.52 13.01 -30.16
C PRO A 208 12.67 13.99 -29.89
N PRO A 209 12.39 15.31 -29.83
CA PRO A 209 13.41 16.34 -29.79
C PRO A 209 14.10 16.45 -28.42
N ASN A 210 15.41 16.71 -28.51
CA ASN A 210 16.35 17.01 -27.44
C ASN A 210 15.76 17.81 -26.28
N GLN A 211 15.74 17.20 -25.10
CA GLN A 211 15.47 17.84 -23.83
C GLN A 211 16.79 18.44 -23.29
N PRO A 212 16.82 19.71 -22.86
CA PRO A 212 18.05 20.36 -22.43
C PRO A 212 18.58 19.78 -21.12
N ASP A 213 19.91 19.55 -21.10
CA ASP A 213 20.69 19.11 -19.95
C ASP A 213 20.46 19.99 -18.72
N SER A 214 19.63 19.50 -17.80
CA SER A 214 19.47 20.06 -16.45
C SER A 214 20.41 19.31 -15.51
N SER A 215 21.66 19.75 -15.45
CA SER A 215 22.63 19.38 -14.43
C SER A 215 22.25 19.98 -13.07
N SER A 216 21.14 19.51 -12.50
CA SER A 216 20.81 19.79 -11.10
C SER A 216 21.55 18.80 -10.21
N ILE A 217 22.55 19.32 -9.49
CA ILE A 217 23.25 18.63 -8.40
C ILE A 217 22.17 18.06 -7.45
N PRO A 218 22.13 16.73 -7.20
CA PRO A 218 21.15 16.17 -6.29
C PRO A 218 21.35 16.82 -4.92
N PRO A 219 20.28 17.37 -4.28
CA PRO A 219 20.42 18.02 -2.99
C PRO A 219 21.03 17.02 -2.03
N SER A 220 22.21 17.36 -1.49
CA SER A 220 22.94 16.54 -0.51
C SER A 220 21.93 15.98 0.49
N GLN A 221 21.72 14.67 0.46
CA GLN A 221 20.78 14.02 1.35
C GLN A 221 21.24 14.32 2.77
N LYS A 222 20.61 15.31 3.42
CA LYS A 222 20.83 15.61 4.83
C LYS A 222 20.63 14.28 5.56
N LYS A 223 21.72 13.73 6.10
CA LYS A 223 21.71 12.53 6.92
C LYS A 223 20.61 12.72 7.95
N ARG A 224 19.57 11.89 7.85
CA ARG A 224 18.47 11.91 8.82
C ARG A 224 19.10 11.67 10.19
N PRO A 225 18.75 12.45 11.22
CA PRO A 225 19.29 12.24 12.55
C PRO A 225 19.02 10.79 12.98
N PRO A 226 19.95 10.17 13.74
CA PRO A 226 19.74 8.84 14.29
C PRO A 226 18.43 8.81 15.08
N PHE A 227 17.70 7.69 14.97
CA PHE A 227 16.41 7.45 15.62
C PHE A 227 16.40 8.03 17.05
N GLN A 228 15.78 9.20 17.22
CA GLN A 228 15.54 9.73 18.56
C GLN A 228 14.50 8.83 19.21
N LYS A 229 14.88 8.26 20.36
CA LYS A 229 13.98 7.50 21.22
C LYS A 229 12.82 8.45 21.58
N TYR A 230 11.63 8.16 21.09
CA TYR A 230 10.43 8.96 21.39
C TYR A 230 10.16 8.86 22.90
N THR A 231 10.54 9.88 23.66
CA THR A 231 10.34 9.98 25.12
C THR A 231 9.22 10.95 25.52
N GLY A 232 8.40 11.41 24.56
CA GLY A 232 7.30 12.35 24.83
C GLY A 232 5.96 11.68 25.15
N GLU A 233 5.08 12.43 25.84
CA GLU A 233 3.67 12.17 26.25
C GLU A 233 2.69 11.60 25.18
N TRP A 234 3.16 11.27 23.98
CA TRP A 234 2.33 10.67 22.92
C TRP A 234 2.09 9.17 23.08
N LYS A 235 2.56 8.59 24.19
CA LYS A 235 2.42 7.15 24.49
C LYS A 235 0.96 6.70 24.55
N ASP A 236 0.03 7.63 24.82
CA ASP A 236 -1.40 7.33 25.00
C ASP A 236 -2.27 7.72 23.79
N VAL A 237 -1.69 8.13 22.66
CA VAL A 237 -2.47 8.51 21.46
C VAL A 237 -2.59 7.34 20.47
N ASN A 238 -2.48 6.10 20.97
CA ASN A 238 -2.93 4.96 20.16
C ASN A 238 -4.46 4.98 20.14
N ILE A 239 -5.00 5.62 19.12
CA ILE A 239 -6.44 5.89 18.91
C ILE A 239 -7.29 4.60 18.95
N TYR A 240 -6.64 3.45 18.82
CA TYR A 240 -7.25 2.14 18.64
C TYR A 240 -6.91 1.15 19.78
N ASP A 241 -6.53 1.62 20.96
CA ASP A 241 -6.28 0.74 22.12
C ASP A 241 -7.59 0.22 22.77
N LYS A 242 -8.75 0.49 22.16
CA LYS A 242 -10.06 0.12 22.73
C LYS A 242 -10.41 -1.38 22.54
N GLY A 243 -9.50 -2.17 22.00
CA GLY A 243 -9.68 -3.56 21.63
C GLY A 243 -10.27 -3.76 20.23
N VAL A 244 -10.01 -4.94 19.65
CA VAL A 244 -10.32 -5.29 18.24
C VAL A 244 -11.79 -5.02 17.88
N ILE A 245 -12.73 -5.47 18.71
CA ILE A 245 -14.17 -5.33 18.45
C ILE A 245 -14.61 -3.87 18.46
N ASN A 246 -14.13 -3.07 19.42
CA ASN A 246 -14.48 -1.65 19.49
C ASN A 246 -13.89 -0.88 18.32
N ASN A 247 -12.68 -1.23 17.88
CA ASN A 247 -12.08 -0.63 16.69
C ASN A 247 -12.93 -0.95 15.47
N VAL A 248 -13.25 -2.24 15.23
CA VAL A 248 -14.10 -2.65 14.10
C VAL A 248 -15.45 -1.97 14.14
N MET A 249 -16.11 -1.92 15.31
CA MET A 249 -17.39 -1.23 15.48
C MET A 249 -17.28 0.28 15.20
N GLN A 250 -16.19 0.93 15.60
CA GLN A 250 -15.97 2.36 15.32
C GLN A 250 -15.75 2.62 13.83
N VAL A 251 -15.15 1.67 13.11
CA VAL A 251 -14.95 1.74 11.67
C VAL A 251 -16.26 1.50 10.91
N LEU A 252 -17.01 0.46 11.26
CA LEU A 252 -18.26 0.12 10.59
C LEU A 252 -19.38 1.13 10.90
N PHE A 253 -19.39 1.68 12.12
CA PHE A 253 -20.45 2.56 12.61
C PHE A 253 -19.88 3.85 13.22
N PRO A 254 -19.30 4.76 12.41
CA PRO A 254 -18.71 6.00 12.91
C PRO A 254 -19.72 6.86 13.68
N PHE A 255 -21.01 6.75 13.36
CA PHE A 255 -22.07 7.57 13.94
C PHE A 255 -22.59 7.12 15.31
N ARG A 256 -22.15 5.95 15.81
CA ARG A 256 -22.73 5.36 17.04
C ARG A 256 -22.60 6.25 18.28
N ASN A 257 -21.59 7.12 18.33
CA ASN A 257 -21.30 7.96 19.50
C ASN A 257 -21.84 9.40 19.41
N TYR A 258 -22.44 9.82 18.30
CA TYR A 258 -22.94 11.20 18.18
C TYR A 258 -24.15 11.45 19.08
N SER A 259 -24.94 10.42 19.42
CA SER A 259 -26.08 10.56 20.33
C SER A 259 -25.68 11.06 21.72
N LYS A 260 -24.48 10.73 22.20
CA LYS A 260 -24.00 11.16 23.53
C LYS A 260 -23.64 12.65 23.59
N LEU A 261 -23.28 13.27 22.46
CA LEU A 261 -22.89 14.69 22.41
C LEU A 261 -24.09 15.64 22.44
N TYR A 262 -25.29 15.17 22.08
CA TYR A 262 -26.50 15.99 22.05
C TYR A 262 -27.34 15.93 23.33
N VAL A 263 -27.08 14.96 24.22
CA VAL A 263 -27.85 14.79 25.47
C VAL A 263 -27.32 15.64 26.63
N GLN A 264 -26.15 16.27 26.49
CA GLN A 264 -25.56 17.16 27.51
C GLN A 264 -25.80 18.66 27.29
N LYS A 265 -26.77 19.03 26.45
CA LYS A 265 -27.27 20.42 26.32
C LYS A 265 -28.69 20.51 26.84
#